data_AF-A0A9P6ZQL7-F1
#
_entry.id   AF-A0A9P6ZQL7-F1
#
_cell.length_a   1.000
_cell.length_b   1.000
_cell.length_c   1.000
_cell.angle_alpha   90.00
_cell.angle_beta   90.00
_cell.angle_gamma   90.00
#
_symmetry.space_group_name_H-M   'P 1'
#
loop_
_entity.id
_entity.type
_entity.pdbx_description
1 polymer ?
#
loop_
_entity_poly.entity_id
_entity_poly.type
_entity_poly.pdbx_seq_one_letter_code
_entity_poly.pdbx_strand_id
1 'polypeptide(L)'
;MQCAIQLCTLEWKLHYAQANNTLKDIWNLLRLHSHLYKFKDSHIVGQAANTRARSKISKADDKINMAAECYEVAKAALANLAQILNEDQTWMEVFKPLNRSKDLKALKDMWGKETEGTQHLSWIWKTPGVSGEHQSWPARW
;
A
#
# COMPACT_ATOMS: atom_id res chain seq x y z
N MET A 1 -23.30 -28.15 7.55
CA MET A 1 -23.29 -26.68 7.63
C MET A 1 -22.03 -26.13 8.30
N GLN A 2 -21.48 -26.75 9.36
CA GLN A 2 -20.23 -26.31 10.01
C GLN A 2 -18.99 -26.23 9.09
N CYS A 3 -18.84 -27.17 8.16
CA CYS A 3 -17.68 -27.22 7.26
C CYS A 3 -17.61 -26.03 6.29
N ALA A 4 -18.77 -25.55 5.81
CA ALA A 4 -18.83 -24.38 4.92
C ALA A 4 -18.41 -23.10 5.66
N ILE A 5 -18.86 -22.92 6.90
CA ILE A 5 -18.49 -21.76 7.73
C ILE A 5 -16.98 -21.79 8.04
N GLN A 6 -16.44 -22.95 8.41
CA GLN A 6 -15.01 -23.11 8.67
C GLN A 6 -14.15 -22.80 7.43
N LEU A 7 -14.61 -23.20 6.24
CA LEU A 7 -13.92 -22.88 4.98
C LEU A 7 -13.90 -21.36 4.75
N CYS A 8 -15.04 -20.69 4.90
CA CYS A 8 -15.13 -19.22 4.78
C CYS A 8 -14.22 -18.52 5.80
N THR A 9 -14.11 -19.02 7.04
CA THR A 9 -13.18 -18.46 8.04
C THR A 9 -11.71 -18.62 7.66
N LEU A 10 -11.33 -19.74 7.03
CA LEU A 10 -9.96 -19.94 6.54
C LEU A 10 -9.66 -19.04 5.35
N GLU A 11 -10.60 -18.94 4.42
CA GLU A 11 -10.50 -18.07 3.25
C GLU A 11 -10.41 -16.60 3.65
N TRP A 12 -11.17 -16.19 4.67
CA TRP A 12 -11.07 -14.86 5.28
C TRP A 12 -9.64 -14.58 5.77
N LYS A 13 -9.06 -15.48 6.57
CA LYS A 13 -7.69 -15.33 7.09
C LYS A 13 -6.67 -15.26 5.96
N LEU A 14 -6.85 -16.05 4.90
CA LEU A 14 -6.00 -16.02 3.73
C LEU A 14 -6.05 -14.66 3.04
N HIS A 15 -7.24 -14.14 2.72
CA HIS A 15 -7.38 -12.86 2.05
C HIS A 15 -6.94 -11.69 2.93
N TYR A 16 -7.13 -11.77 4.25
CA TYR A 16 -6.61 -10.79 5.19
C TYR A 16 -5.07 -10.74 5.14
N ALA A 17 -4.41 -11.89 5.16
CA ALA A 17 -2.96 -11.98 5.03
C ALA A 17 -2.48 -11.50 3.65
N GLN A 18 -3.20 -11.84 2.57
CA GLN A 18 -2.90 -11.36 1.22
C GLN A 18 -3.00 -9.84 1.12
N ALA A 19 -4.06 -9.22 1.65
CA ALA A 19 -4.23 -7.77 1.66
C ALA A 19 -3.09 -7.08 2.43
N ASN A 20 -2.68 -7.62 3.57
CA ASN A 20 -1.56 -7.07 4.34
C ASN A 20 -0.20 -7.23 3.62
N ASN A 21 0.05 -8.39 3.00
CA ASN A 21 1.28 -8.63 2.26
C ASN A 21 1.38 -7.73 1.02
N THR A 22 0.31 -7.63 0.25
CA THR A 22 0.26 -6.75 -0.94
C THR A 22 0.44 -5.29 -0.56
N LEU A 23 -0.13 -4.83 0.55
CA LEU A 23 0.09 -3.47 1.06
C LEU A 23 1.58 -3.22 1.42
N LYS A 24 2.21 -4.18 2.09
CA LYS A 24 3.65 -4.12 2.40
C LYS A 24 4.52 -4.13 1.14
N ASP A 25 4.13 -4.90 0.12
CA ASP A 25 4.82 -4.93 -1.17
C ASP A 25 4.69 -3.58 -1.88
N ILE A 26 3.51 -2.96 -1.86
CA ILE A 26 3.30 -1.59 -2.37
C ILE A 26 4.26 -0.61 -1.68
N TRP A 27 4.37 -0.64 -0.35
CA TRP A 27 5.32 0.22 0.38
C TRP A 27 6.77 0.02 -0.06
N ASN A 28 7.21 -1.23 -0.14
CA ASN A 28 8.57 -1.58 -0.54
C ASN A 28 8.87 -1.13 -1.97
N LEU A 29 7.92 -1.32 -2.89
CA LEU A 29 8.05 -0.92 -4.28
C LEU A 29 8.06 0.61 -4.42
N LEU A 30 7.22 1.35 -3.69
CA LEU A 30 7.24 2.82 -3.69
C LEU A 30 8.55 3.38 -3.12
N ARG A 31 9.11 2.73 -2.09
CA ARG A 31 10.42 3.08 -1.55
C ARG A 31 11.54 2.81 -2.56
N LEU A 32 11.52 1.65 -3.21
CA LEU A 32 12.47 1.30 -4.28
C LEU A 32 12.37 2.31 -5.43
N HIS A 33 11.16 2.63 -5.86
CA HIS A 33 10.87 3.58 -6.93
C HIS A 33 11.45 4.97 -6.62
N SER A 34 11.23 5.47 -5.40
CA SER A 34 11.82 6.72 -4.92
C SER A 34 13.35 6.70 -4.97
N HIS A 35 13.97 5.57 -4.58
CA HIS A 35 15.41 5.40 -4.63
C HIS A 35 15.95 5.34 -6.06
N LEU A 36 15.25 4.67 -6.98
CA LEU A 36 15.63 4.59 -8.39
C LEU A 36 15.64 5.98 -9.06
N TYR A 37 14.66 6.83 -8.74
CA TYR A 37 14.67 8.22 -9.22
C TYR A 37 15.86 9.01 -8.69
N LYS A 38 16.12 8.95 -7.37
CA LYS A 38 17.30 9.61 -6.77
C LYS A 38 18.60 9.12 -7.42
N PHE A 39 18.73 7.81 -7.59
CA PHE A 39 19.90 7.21 -8.21
C PHE A 39 20.09 7.68 -9.66
N LYS A 40 19.00 7.70 -10.47
CA LYS A 40 19.02 8.20 -11.84
C LYS A 40 19.48 9.66 -11.89
N ASP A 41 18.86 10.52 -11.09
CA ASP A 41 19.13 11.97 -11.12
C ASP A 41 20.58 12.28 -10.71
N SER A 42 21.17 11.52 -9.78
CA SER A 42 22.52 11.78 -9.27
C SER A 42 23.65 11.11 -10.07
N HIS A 43 23.40 9.96 -10.73
CA HIS A 43 24.51 9.11 -11.24
C HIS A 43 24.41 8.78 -12.74
N ILE A 44 23.28 9.01 -13.40
CA ILE A 44 23.07 8.55 -14.78
C ILE A 44 23.29 9.69 -15.76
N VAL A 45 24.41 9.60 -16.50
CA VAL A 45 24.78 10.52 -17.58
C VAL A 45 24.79 9.77 -18.92
N GLY A 46 24.37 10.43 -20.00
CA GLY A 46 24.32 9.86 -21.35
C GLY A 46 23.04 9.11 -21.69
N GLN A 47 22.78 8.94 -22.98
CA GLN A 47 21.47 8.45 -23.49
C GLN A 47 21.20 6.98 -23.17
N ALA A 48 22.15 6.08 -23.45
CA ALA A 48 21.94 4.64 -23.24
C ALA A 48 21.69 4.28 -21.77
N ALA A 49 22.44 4.90 -20.85
CA ALA A 49 22.27 4.71 -19.42
C ALA A 49 20.92 5.28 -18.93
N ASN A 50 20.49 6.43 -19.46
CA ASN A 50 19.17 7.00 -19.18
C ASN A 50 18.02 6.08 -19.62
N THR A 51 18.09 5.52 -20.82
CA THR A 51 17.08 4.57 -21.32
C THR A 51 17.01 3.31 -20.44
N ARG A 52 18.16 2.75 -20.03
CA ARG A 52 18.19 1.60 -19.13
C ARG A 52 17.62 1.92 -17.75
N ALA A 53 17.94 3.09 -17.19
CA ALA A 53 17.40 3.55 -15.91
C ALA A 53 15.89 3.76 -15.98
N ARG A 54 15.39 4.40 -17.05
CA ARG A 54 13.95 4.55 -17.32
C ARG A 54 13.23 3.21 -17.43
N SER A 55 13.81 2.23 -18.12
CA SER A 55 13.23 0.88 -18.19
C SER A 55 13.11 0.21 -16.82
N LYS A 56 14.10 0.40 -15.93
CA LYS A 56 14.03 -0.12 -14.55
C LYS A 56 12.93 0.56 -13.73
N ILE A 57 12.76 1.87 -13.89
CA ILE A 57 11.71 2.64 -13.22
C ILE A 57 10.33 2.18 -13.72
N SER A 58 10.13 2.07 -15.04
CA SER A 58 8.88 1.56 -15.63
C SER A 58 8.52 0.17 -15.12
N LYS A 59 9.50 -0.74 -15.00
CA LYS A 59 9.25 -2.07 -14.41
C LYS A 59 8.85 -2.02 -12.94
N ALA A 60 9.31 -1.01 -12.19
CA ALA A 60 8.86 -0.81 -10.82
C ALA A 60 7.41 -0.29 -10.79
N ASP A 61 7.06 0.65 -11.69
CA ASP A 61 5.68 1.13 -11.86
C ASP A 61 4.71 -0.01 -12.21
N ASP A 62 5.09 -0.88 -13.15
CA ASP A 62 4.28 -2.04 -13.54
C ASP A 62 4.03 -2.97 -12.34
N LYS A 63 5.05 -3.20 -11.51
CA LYS A 63 4.91 -4.01 -10.29
C LYS A 63 4.04 -3.35 -9.24
N ILE A 64 4.11 -2.02 -9.10
CA ILE A 64 3.24 -1.26 -8.19
C ILE A 64 1.78 -1.43 -8.62
N ASN A 65 1.50 -1.29 -9.92
CA ASN A 65 0.15 -1.47 -10.46
C ASN A 65 -0.36 -2.89 -10.27
N MET A 66 0.47 -3.90 -10.52
CA MET A 66 0.11 -5.30 -10.31
C MET A 66 -0.19 -5.58 -8.82
N ALA A 67 0.63 -5.05 -7.90
CA ALA A 67 0.39 -5.21 -6.46
C ALA A 67 -0.90 -4.50 -6.01
N ALA A 68 -1.19 -3.32 -6.57
CA ALA A 68 -2.43 -2.59 -6.35
C ALA A 68 -3.67 -3.39 -6.80
N GLU A 69 -3.60 -4.05 -7.96
CA GLU A 69 -4.66 -4.92 -8.44
C GLU A 69 -4.88 -6.13 -7.53
N CYS A 70 -3.80 -6.78 -7.09
CA CYS A 70 -3.90 -7.88 -6.12
C CYS A 70 -4.55 -7.43 -4.80
N TYR A 71 -4.23 -6.23 -4.32
CA TYR A 71 -4.85 -5.65 -3.13
C TYR A 71 -6.34 -5.40 -3.33
N GLU A 72 -6.74 -4.79 -4.46
CA GLU A 72 -8.14 -4.53 -4.79
C GLU A 72 -8.96 -5.83 -4.86
N VAL A 73 -8.39 -6.89 -5.46
CA VAL A 73 -9.01 -8.22 -5.54
C VAL A 73 -9.14 -8.85 -4.15
N ALA A 74 -8.09 -8.84 -3.33
CA ALA A 74 -8.13 -9.39 -1.97
C ALA A 74 -9.16 -8.65 -1.10
N LYS A 75 -9.24 -7.32 -1.22
CA LYS A 75 -10.24 -6.49 -0.53
C LYS A 75 -11.67 -6.80 -1.00
N ALA A 76 -11.88 -7.02 -2.29
CA ALA A 76 -13.19 -7.40 -2.82
C ALA A 76 -13.62 -8.79 -2.31
N ALA A 77 -12.70 -9.76 -2.23
CA ALA A 77 -12.97 -11.06 -1.65
C ALA A 77 -13.34 -10.96 -0.15
N LEU A 78 -12.61 -10.14 0.63
CA LEU A 78 -12.97 -9.83 2.02
C LEU A 78 -14.37 -9.21 2.10
N ALA A 79 -14.73 -8.27 1.23
CA ALA A 79 -16.06 -7.67 1.23
C ALA A 79 -17.18 -8.71 1.04
N ASN A 80 -16.99 -9.68 0.14
CA ASN A 80 -17.95 -10.75 -0.11
C ASN A 80 -18.04 -11.72 1.07
N LEU A 81 -16.90 -12.12 1.64
CA LEU A 81 -16.86 -13.03 2.79
C LEU A 81 -17.40 -12.38 4.07
N ALA A 82 -17.25 -11.06 4.24
CA ALA A 82 -17.77 -10.33 5.39
C ALA A 82 -19.30 -10.43 5.47
N GLN A 83 -19.98 -10.39 4.32
CA GLN A 83 -21.43 -10.54 4.24
C GLN A 83 -21.89 -11.95 4.64
N ILE A 84 -21.08 -12.97 4.35
CA ILE A 84 -21.40 -14.37 4.63
C ILE A 84 -21.13 -14.71 6.11
N LEU A 85 -20.03 -14.19 6.66
CA LEU A 85 -19.61 -14.44 8.04
C LEU A 85 -20.23 -13.47 9.05
N ASN A 86 -20.93 -12.43 8.58
CA ASN A 86 -21.47 -11.34 9.40
C ASN A 86 -20.38 -10.69 10.27
N GLU A 87 -19.20 -10.47 9.68
CA GLU A 87 -18.04 -9.83 10.33
C GLU A 87 -18.27 -8.33 10.49
N ASP A 88 -17.75 -7.78 11.60
CA ASP A 88 -17.86 -6.36 11.90
C ASP A 88 -17.14 -5.49 10.87
N GLN A 89 -17.61 -4.26 10.66
CA GLN A 89 -17.03 -3.33 9.68
C GLN A 89 -15.59 -2.86 10.03
N THR A 90 -15.03 -3.29 11.16
CA THR A 90 -13.70 -2.90 11.65
C THR A 90 -12.58 -3.16 10.63
N TRP A 91 -12.68 -4.23 9.83
CA TRP A 91 -11.67 -4.52 8.79
C TRP A 91 -11.62 -3.46 7.68
N MET A 92 -12.71 -2.72 7.45
CA MET A 92 -12.75 -1.63 6.46
C MET A 92 -11.97 -0.40 6.93
N GLU A 93 -11.77 -0.23 8.24
CA GLU A 93 -10.93 0.84 8.79
C GLU A 93 -9.45 0.58 8.52
N VAL A 94 -9.06 -0.70 8.54
CA VAL A 94 -7.70 -1.18 8.23
C VAL A 94 -7.43 -1.17 6.73
N PHE A 95 -8.36 -1.73 5.93
CA PHE A 95 -8.20 -1.88 4.48
C PHE A 95 -9.09 -0.90 3.71
N LYS A 96 -8.58 0.32 3.53
CA LYS A 96 -9.32 1.38 2.83
C LYS A 96 -9.26 1.20 1.31
N PRO A 97 -10.25 1.75 0.56
CA PRO A 97 -10.20 1.80 -0.89
C PRO A 97 -8.92 2.49 -1.38
N LEU A 98 -8.27 1.90 -2.39
CA LEU A 98 -7.07 2.45 -2.98
C LEU A 98 -7.42 3.50 -4.03
N ASN A 99 -6.92 4.72 -3.87
CA ASN A 99 -6.96 5.73 -4.92
C ASN A 99 -5.63 5.70 -5.68
N ARG A 100 -5.61 5.02 -6.84
CA ARG A 100 -4.39 4.85 -7.65
C ARG A 100 -3.64 6.16 -7.94
N SER A 101 -4.35 7.28 -8.09
CA SER A 101 -3.72 8.58 -8.39
C SER A 101 -3.08 9.27 -7.19
N LYS A 102 -3.53 8.99 -5.97
CA LYS A 102 -3.05 9.65 -4.73
C LYS A 102 -2.20 8.74 -3.89
N ASP A 103 -2.58 7.47 -3.81
CA ASP A 103 -2.02 6.51 -2.86
C ASP A 103 -0.78 5.79 -3.41
N LEU A 104 -0.65 5.68 -4.74
CA LEU A 104 0.51 5.06 -5.41
C LEU A 104 1.62 6.07 -5.74
N LYS A 105 1.58 7.28 -5.18
CA LYS A 105 2.65 8.26 -5.37
C LYS A 105 3.83 7.97 -4.44
N ALA A 106 5.03 8.09 -4.98
CA ALA A 106 6.25 8.01 -4.20
C ALA A 106 6.33 9.17 -3.20
N LEU A 107 6.88 8.92 -2.01
CA LEU A 107 6.96 9.90 -0.92
C LEU A 107 7.67 11.20 -1.34
N LYS A 108 8.67 11.11 -2.24
CA LYS A 108 9.38 12.28 -2.79
C LYS A 108 8.48 13.15 -3.69
N ASP A 109 7.57 12.54 -4.43
CA ASP A 109 6.64 13.25 -5.33
C ASP A 109 5.57 14.02 -4.55
N MET A 110 5.29 13.58 -3.31
CA MET A 110 4.42 14.28 -2.36
C MET A 110 5.11 15.49 -1.72
N TRP A 111 6.44 15.45 -1.55
CA TRP A 111 7.21 16.51 -0.88
C TRP A 111 7.78 17.58 -1.81
N GLY A 112 7.83 17.33 -3.13
CA GLY A 112 8.52 18.20 -4.08
C GLY A 112 7.73 19.43 -4.56
N LYS A 113 6.42 19.53 -4.29
CA LYS A 113 5.55 20.58 -4.87
C LYS A 113 4.57 21.25 -3.91
N GLU A 114 4.47 20.80 -2.66
CA GLU A 114 3.54 21.34 -1.67
C GLU A 114 4.32 22.05 -0.55
N THR A 115 3.89 23.26 -0.19
CA THR A 115 4.36 23.98 1.02
C THR A 115 4.14 23.12 2.26
N GLU A 116 5.07 23.14 3.21
CA GLU A 116 5.14 22.26 4.38
C GLU A 116 3.82 22.13 5.18
N GLY A 117 2.93 23.13 5.11
CA GLY A 117 1.63 23.13 5.79
C GLY A 117 0.47 22.41 5.10
N THR A 118 0.61 21.90 3.86
CA THR A 118 -0.52 21.32 3.08
C THR A 118 -0.29 19.87 2.61
N GLN A 119 0.69 19.18 3.19
CA GLN A 119 1.09 17.85 2.75
C GLN A 119 0.04 16.79 3.12
N HIS A 120 -0.69 16.28 2.14
CA HIS A 120 -1.67 15.21 2.37
C HIS A 120 -1.04 13.83 2.21
N LEU A 121 -0.42 13.32 3.27
CA LEU A 121 0.08 11.93 3.30
C LEU A 121 -1.07 10.94 3.06
N SER A 122 -0.93 10.06 2.05
CA SER A 122 -1.92 9.00 1.79
C SER A 122 -2.11 8.11 3.02
N TRP A 123 -3.32 7.59 3.21
CA TRP A 123 -3.66 6.71 4.33
C TRP A 123 -2.76 5.47 4.39
N ILE A 124 -2.24 5.03 3.24
CA ILE A 124 -1.29 3.91 3.12
C ILE A 124 -0.02 4.16 3.93
N TRP A 125 0.38 5.41 4.11
CA TRP A 125 1.55 5.78 4.89
C TRP A 125 1.22 6.20 6.33
N LYS A 126 -0.06 6.24 6.71
CA LYS A 126 -0.48 6.56 8.07
C LYS A 126 -0.49 5.27 8.88
N THR A 127 0.36 5.20 9.90
CA THR A 127 0.24 4.18 10.93
C THR A 127 -1.09 4.38 11.67
N PRO A 128 -1.91 3.34 11.86
CA PRO A 128 -3.06 3.41 12.77
C PRO A 128 -2.55 3.88 14.14
N GLY A 129 -3.00 5.04 14.60
CA GLY A 129 -2.65 5.61 15.91
C GLY A 129 -1.78 6.87 15.93
N VAL A 130 -1.30 7.39 14.79
CA VAL A 130 -0.44 8.61 14.77
C VAL A 130 -1.19 9.90 14.38
N SER A 131 -2.48 9.83 14.08
CA SER A 131 -3.28 11.06 13.89
C SER A 131 -3.82 11.58 15.22
N GLY A 132 -2.99 12.36 15.93
CA GLY A 132 -3.48 13.55 16.64
C GLY A 132 -4.00 13.41 18.07
N GLU A 133 -3.66 12.37 18.83
CA GLU A 133 -3.85 12.38 20.28
C GLU A 133 -2.50 12.20 21.00
N HIS A 134 -2.19 13.17 21.86
CA HIS A 134 -1.16 13.07 22.87
C HIS A 134 -1.57 11.96 23.86
N GLN A 135 -1.36 10.71 23.49
CA GLN A 135 -1.55 9.58 24.39
C GLN A 135 -0.17 8.94 24.62
N SER A 136 0.39 9.20 25.80
CA SER A 136 1.55 8.48 26.31
C SER A 136 1.17 7.01 26.45
N TRP A 137 1.73 6.15 25.60
CA TRP A 137 1.57 4.71 25.73
C TRP A 137 2.58 4.16 26.74
N PRO A 138 2.16 3.38 27.75
CA PRO A 138 3.09 2.59 28.54
C PRO A 138 3.54 1.39 27.71
N ALA A 139 4.84 1.14 27.70
CA ALA A 139 5.46 0.00 27.05
C ALA A 139 4.83 -1.33 27.49
N ARG A 140 4.54 -2.20 26.51
CA ARG A 140 4.37 -3.64 26.76
C ARG A 140 5.04 -4.45 25.63
N TRP A 141 6.16 -5.03 26.06
CA TRP A 141 6.86 -6.27 25.69
C TRP A 141 6.81 -6.74 24.23
#